data_AF-T5A7A3-F1
#
_entry.id   AF-T5A7A3-F1
#
_cell.length_a   1.000
_cell.length_b   1.000
_cell.length_c   1.000
_cell.angle_alpha   90.00
_cell.angle_beta   90.00
_cell.angle_gamma   90.00
#
_symmetry.space_group_name_H-M   'P 1'
#
loop_
_entity.id
_entity.type
_entity.pdbx_description
1 polymer ?
#
loop_
_entity_poly.entity_id
_entity_poly.type
_entity_poly.pdbx_seq_one_letter_code
_entity_poly.pdbx_strand_id
1 'polypeptide(L)'
;MDLVICSASFIKGGPPTYLGAKSWLYKFQKLLVTQDVADNASITVIAHARIPLVKFVDKLTGLKVDVSFENMGGVRAIDTFLQWKKEYPTMPVLVTVVKHFLLMRGLNEPVNGGIGGFSVICLVVSMLQTMPQLQGRGVNDEEHLGLLILDFFELYGCHFRHESNAISLKGTVGYVPKSSVSTFTYKNTNRLSIIDPNNPANDIAGGSSNTAAILDRFYDAFYDLRDRMRCFKRHPERGGILDVILKGNYSSFRMQRKYLKHVHQETIGPCSDQD
;
A
#
# COMPACT_ATOMS: atom_id res chain seq x y z
N MET A 1 -6.10 8.85 -5.45
CA MET A 1 -6.23 8.01 -6.65
C MET A 1 -4.99 8.23 -7.47
N ASP A 2 -4.34 7.16 -7.94
CA ASP A 2 -3.13 7.26 -8.74
C ASP A 2 -3.45 6.88 -10.19
N LEU A 3 -3.06 7.73 -11.13
CA LEU A 3 -3.22 7.51 -12.56
C LEU A 3 -1.87 7.59 -13.27
N VAL A 4 -1.74 6.83 -14.34
CA VAL A 4 -0.60 6.89 -15.26
C VAL A 4 -1.12 7.21 -16.64
N ILE A 5 -0.70 8.34 -17.21
CA ILE A 5 -1.00 8.70 -18.60
C ILE A 5 0.14 8.18 -19.49
N CYS A 6 -0.21 7.31 -20.43
CA CYS A 6 0.74 6.76 -21.40
C CYS A 6 0.29 7.12 -22.81
N SER A 7 1.24 7.54 -23.65
CA SER A 7 0.96 7.75 -25.07
C SER A 7 0.73 6.41 -25.77
N ALA A 8 -0.14 6.37 -26.78
CA ALA A 8 -0.40 5.15 -27.55
C ALA A 8 0.86 4.60 -28.23
N SER A 9 1.79 5.48 -28.63
CA SER A 9 3.08 5.09 -29.19
C SER A 9 3.96 4.40 -28.14
N PHE A 10 4.06 4.97 -26.94
CA PHE A 10 4.84 4.39 -25.86
C PHE A 10 4.32 3.02 -25.42
N ILE A 11 3.00 2.85 -25.31
CA ILE A 11 2.39 1.54 -25.01
C ILE A 11 2.77 0.49 -26.07
N LYS A 12 2.91 0.89 -27.33
CA LYS A 12 3.33 0.01 -28.44
C LYS A 12 4.85 -0.21 -28.52
N GLY A 13 5.62 0.23 -27.52
CA GLY A 13 7.08 0.10 -27.49
C GLY A 13 7.84 1.24 -28.16
N GLY A 14 7.15 2.32 -28.54
CA GLY A 14 7.79 3.55 -29.00
C GLY A 14 8.50 4.33 -27.89
N PRO A 15 9.28 5.37 -28.22
CA PRO A 15 9.95 6.21 -27.24
C PRO A 15 8.93 6.99 -26.37
N PRO A 16 9.31 7.38 -25.14
CA PRO A 16 8.42 8.14 -24.26
C PRO A 16 8.14 9.53 -24.83
N THR A 17 6.87 9.92 -24.86
CA THR A 17 6.40 11.20 -25.40
C THR A 17 6.38 12.30 -24.35
N TYR A 18 6.07 11.95 -23.10
CA TYR A 18 5.83 12.91 -22.02
C TYR A 18 7.01 13.04 -21.06
N LEU A 19 7.76 11.95 -20.83
CA LEU A 19 8.91 11.96 -19.92
C LEU A 19 10.04 12.89 -20.40
N GLY A 20 10.17 13.09 -21.72
CA GLY A 20 11.21 13.94 -22.30
C GLY A 20 10.98 15.44 -22.18
N ALA A 21 9.75 15.89 -21.92
CA ALA A 21 9.39 17.31 -21.91
C ALA A 21 8.53 17.69 -20.70
N LYS A 22 9.18 18.25 -19.68
CA LYS A 22 8.54 18.74 -18.44
C LYS A 22 7.41 19.75 -18.67
N SER A 23 7.38 20.39 -19.83
CA SER A 23 6.30 21.30 -20.25
C SER A 23 4.93 20.62 -20.27
N TRP A 24 4.86 19.30 -20.45
CA TRP A 24 3.60 18.54 -20.42
C TRP A 24 2.89 18.59 -19.07
N LEU A 25 3.61 18.62 -17.96
CA LEU A 25 2.99 18.74 -16.62
C LEU A 25 2.19 20.05 -16.50
N TYR A 26 2.77 21.15 -16.98
CA TYR A 26 2.11 22.46 -16.96
C TYR A 26 1.02 22.61 -18.02
N LYS A 27 1.18 21.96 -19.20
CA LYS A 27 0.09 21.86 -20.18
C LYS A 27 -1.09 21.08 -19.62
N PHE A 28 -0.83 20.01 -18.88
CA PHE A 28 -1.86 19.21 -18.22
C PHE A 28 -2.55 20.00 -17.10
N GLN A 29 -1.80 20.73 -16.26
CA GLN A 29 -2.40 21.68 -15.30
C GLN A 29 -3.36 22.65 -15.99
N LYS A 30 -2.94 23.29 -17.09
CA LYS A 30 -3.81 24.21 -17.85
C LYS A 30 -5.06 23.51 -18.36
N LEU A 31 -4.92 22.29 -18.89
CA LEU A 31 -6.05 21.48 -19.35
C LEU A 31 -7.06 21.21 -18.23
N LEU A 32 -6.61 20.81 -17.04
CA LEU A 32 -7.48 20.55 -15.89
C LEU A 32 -8.31 21.78 -15.50
N VAL A 33 -7.71 22.97 -15.57
CA VAL A 33 -8.40 24.23 -15.28
C VAL A 33 -9.37 24.60 -16.41
N THR A 34 -8.94 24.51 -17.68
CA THR A 34 -9.79 24.84 -18.83
C THR A 34 -11.01 23.92 -18.94
N GLN A 35 -10.90 22.66 -18.51
CA GLN A 35 -11.98 21.68 -18.53
C GLN A 35 -12.80 21.65 -17.23
N ASP A 36 -12.57 22.59 -16.31
CA ASP A 36 -13.24 22.68 -15.00
C ASP A 36 -13.14 21.39 -14.15
N VAL A 37 -12.07 20.61 -14.33
CA VAL A 37 -11.82 19.37 -13.56
C VAL A 37 -11.27 19.70 -12.17
N ALA A 38 -10.44 20.74 -12.06
CA ALA A 38 -9.84 21.16 -10.82
C ALA A 38 -9.60 22.66 -10.78
N ASP A 39 -9.83 23.28 -9.64
CA ASP A 39 -9.46 24.68 -9.43
C ASP A 39 -7.93 24.82 -9.39
N ASN A 40 -7.40 25.90 -9.97
CA ASN A 40 -5.94 26.07 -10.07
C ASN A 40 -5.22 26.01 -8.71
N ALA A 41 -5.87 26.47 -7.63
CA ALA A 41 -5.31 26.42 -6.27
C ALA A 41 -5.22 25.01 -5.69
N SER A 42 -5.96 24.03 -6.21
CA SER A 42 -5.90 22.64 -5.76
C SER A 42 -4.84 21.83 -6.50
N ILE A 43 -4.23 22.37 -7.55
CA ILE A 43 -3.24 21.68 -8.39
C ILE A 43 -1.82 21.95 -7.90
N THR A 44 -1.03 20.89 -7.74
CA THR A 44 0.39 20.94 -7.41
C THR A 44 1.21 20.17 -8.45
N VAL A 45 2.11 20.87 -9.16
CA VAL A 45 3.03 20.25 -10.12
C VAL A 45 4.34 19.89 -9.44
N ILE A 46 4.70 18.61 -9.43
CA ILE A 46 5.95 18.10 -8.84
C ILE A 46 6.90 17.70 -9.97
N ALA A 47 7.58 18.69 -10.55
CA ALA A 47 8.40 18.50 -11.76
C ALA A 47 9.84 17.97 -11.51
N HIS A 48 10.31 17.99 -10.26
CA HIS A 48 11.71 17.72 -9.90
C HIS A 48 11.90 16.43 -9.07
N ALA A 49 10.83 15.70 -8.78
CA ALA A 49 10.93 14.40 -8.12
C ALA A 49 11.52 13.34 -9.07
N ARG A 50 11.96 12.20 -8.51
CA ARG A 50 12.40 11.02 -9.28
C ARG A 50 11.36 10.59 -10.32
N ILE A 51 10.08 10.71 -9.98
CA ILE A 51 8.95 10.47 -10.87
C ILE A 51 8.13 11.76 -10.88
N PRO A 52 8.24 12.59 -11.94
CA PRO A 52 7.46 13.81 -12.04
C PRO A 52 5.96 13.50 -12.16
N LEU A 53 5.14 14.30 -11.47
CA LEU A 53 3.69 14.08 -11.42
C LEU A 53 2.92 15.39 -11.16
N VAL A 54 1.61 15.36 -11.41
CA VAL A 54 0.67 16.43 -11.07
C VAL A 54 -0.32 15.89 -10.05
N LYS A 55 -0.41 16.54 -8.89
CA LYS A 55 -1.44 16.26 -7.87
C LYS A 55 -2.56 17.28 -8.00
N PHE A 56 -3.81 16.88 -7.84
CA PHE A 56 -4.94 17.79 -7.77
C PHE A 56 -6.08 17.23 -6.93
N VAL A 57 -7.06 18.09 -6.60
CA VAL A 57 -8.35 17.66 -6.05
C VAL A 57 -9.39 17.82 -7.14
N ASP A 58 -10.01 16.71 -7.53
CA ASP A 58 -11.12 16.71 -8.48
C ASP A 58 -12.29 17.50 -7.91
N LYS A 59 -12.78 18.47 -8.68
CA LYS A 59 -13.77 19.45 -8.23
C LYS A 59 -15.12 18.82 -7.95
N LEU A 60 -15.53 17.86 -8.78
CA LEU A 60 -16.82 17.19 -8.66
C LEU A 60 -16.84 16.24 -7.46
N THR A 61 -15.82 15.39 -7.32
CA THR A 61 -15.81 14.29 -6.35
C THR A 61 -15.07 14.61 -5.05
N GLY A 62 -14.26 15.67 -5.03
CA GLY A 62 -13.38 16.00 -3.91
C GLY A 62 -12.25 14.98 -3.72
N LEU A 63 -12.01 14.10 -4.70
CA LEU A 63 -10.97 13.08 -4.62
C LEU A 63 -9.60 13.69 -4.91
N LYS A 64 -8.61 13.32 -4.10
CA LYS A 64 -7.20 13.61 -4.38
C LYS A 64 -6.71 12.69 -5.49
N VAL A 65 -6.15 13.25 -6.56
CA VAL A 65 -5.67 12.53 -7.73
C VAL A 65 -4.21 12.88 -7.98
N ASP A 66 -3.37 11.85 -8.11
CA ASP A 66 -1.96 11.95 -8.47
C ASP A 66 -1.81 11.36 -9.88
N VAL A 67 -1.29 12.15 -10.83
CA VAL A 67 -1.12 11.75 -12.22
C VAL A 67 0.35 11.78 -12.60
N SER A 68 0.90 10.61 -12.90
CA SER A 68 2.24 10.46 -13.47
C SER A 68 2.15 10.16 -14.97
N PHE A 69 3.26 10.34 -15.68
CA PHE A 69 3.31 10.19 -17.14
C PHE A 69 4.30 9.10 -17.51
N GLU A 70 3.85 8.10 -18.27
CA GLU A 70 4.65 7.00 -18.84
C GLU A 70 5.49 6.23 -17.80
N ASN A 71 5.08 6.27 -16.53
CA ASN A 71 5.70 5.53 -15.44
C ASN A 71 5.07 4.12 -15.30
N MET A 72 5.63 3.15 -16.04
CA MET A 72 5.13 1.77 -16.03
C MET A 72 5.45 0.98 -14.75
N GLY A 73 6.25 1.54 -13.82
CA GLY A 73 6.57 0.88 -12.56
C GLY A 73 5.31 0.54 -11.74
N GLY A 74 4.38 1.49 -11.65
CA GLY A 74 3.09 1.28 -10.98
C GLY A 74 2.22 0.23 -11.69
N VAL A 75 2.21 0.23 -13.03
CA VAL A 75 1.42 -0.72 -13.82
C VAL A 75 1.90 -2.16 -13.58
N ARG A 76 3.23 -2.40 -13.60
CA ARG A 76 3.79 -3.74 -13.29
C ARG A 76 3.49 -4.21 -11.88
N ALA A 77 3.42 -3.28 -10.92
CA ALA A 77 3.04 -3.60 -9.54
C ALA A 77 1.57 -4.05 -9.45
N ILE A 78 0.68 -3.51 -10.29
CA ILE A 78 -0.72 -3.97 -10.40
C ILE A 78 -0.77 -5.41 -10.91
N ASP A 79 -0.01 -5.75 -11.97
CA ASP A 79 0.02 -7.12 -12.49
C ASP A 79 0.50 -8.12 -11.44
N THR A 80 1.54 -7.74 -10.69
CA THR A 80 2.06 -8.54 -9.56
C THR A 80 0.99 -8.72 -8.48
N PHE A 81 0.29 -7.65 -8.12
CA PHE A 81 -0.80 -7.72 -7.14
C PHE A 81 -1.93 -8.63 -7.62
N LEU A 82 -2.34 -8.54 -8.89
CA LEU A 82 -3.39 -9.39 -9.45
C LEU A 82 -2.98 -10.87 -9.48
N GLN A 83 -1.71 -11.16 -9.78
CA GLN A 83 -1.17 -12.51 -9.69
C GLN A 83 -1.20 -13.03 -8.25
N TRP A 84 -0.65 -12.28 -7.30
CA TRP A 84 -0.67 -12.68 -5.88
C TRP A 84 -2.07 -12.75 -5.28
N LYS A 85 -3.03 -11.95 -5.78
CA LYS A 85 -4.43 -12.07 -5.36
C LYS A 85 -5.03 -13.42 -5.77
N LYS A 86 -4.65 -13.93 -6.95
CA LYS A 86 -5.09 -15.27 -7.40
C LYS A 86 -4.41 -16.38 -6.60
N GLU A 87 -3.13 -16.21 -6.29
CA GLU A 87 -2.33 -17.19 -5.54
C GLU A 87 -2.67 -17.21 -4.04
N TYR A 88 -2.93 -16.04 -3.46
CA TYR A 88 -3.24 -15.84 -2.05
C TYR A 88 -4.56 -15.05 -1.90
N PRO A 89 -5.74 -15.70 -1.99
CA PRO A 89 -7.02 -15.01 -1.94
C PRO A 89 -7.30 -14.20 -0.66
N THR A 90 -6.68 -14.58 0.46
CA THR A 90 -6.81 -13.89 1.77
C THR A 90 -5.92 -12.65 1.88
N MET A 91 -4.88 -12.51 1.04
CA MET A 91 -3.92 -11.41 1.05
C MET A 91 -4.58 -10.02 1.00
N PRO A 92 -5.59 -9.74 0.15
CA PRO A 92 -6.22 -8.41 0.10
C PRO A 92 -6.87 -7.99 1.43
N VAL A 93 -7.46 -8.95 2.16
CA VAL A 93 -8.10 -8.68 3.46
C VAL A 93 -7.04 -8.32 4.50
N LEU A 94 -5.98 -9.14 4.60
CA LEU A 94 -4.86 -8.87 5.52
C LEU A 94 -4.18 -7.54 5.21
N VAL A 95 -3.87 -7.27 3.94
CA VAL A 95 -3.28 -6.00 3.49
C VAL A 95 -4.17 -4.82 3.86
N THR A 96 -5.49 -4.95 3.74
CA THR A 96 -6.44 -3.88 4.11
C THR A 96 -6.35 -3.56 5.60
N VAL A 97 -6.35 -4.58 6.46
CA VAL A 97 -6.25 -4.41 7.92
C VAL A 97 -4.92 -3.77 8.29
N VAL A 98 -3.79 -4.28 7.78
CA VAL A 98 -2.45 -3.75 8.08
C VAL A 98 -2.26 -2.34 7.54
N LYS A 99 -2.72 -2.05 6.31
CA LYS A 99 -2.65 -0.70 5.75
C LYS A 99 -3.45 0.29 6.58
N HIS A 100 -4.66 -0.09 7.00
CA HIS A 100 -5.49 0.78 7.83
C HIS A 100 -4.87 0.99 9.22
N PHE A 101 -4.32 -0.06 9.81
CA PHE A 101 -3.59 0.00 11.08
C PHE A 101 -2.43 1.01 11.04
N LEU A 102 -1.62 0.98 9.97
CA LEU A 102 -0.51 1.92 9.77
C LEU A 102 -0.99 3.34 9.48
N LEU A 103 -2.07 3.49 8.70
CA LEU A 103 -2.69 4.78 8.40
C LEU A 103 -3.14 5.51 9.67
N MET A 104 -3.81 4.79 10.58
CA MET A 104 -4.26 5.35 11.87
C MET A 104 -3.11 5.84 12.76
N ARG A 105 -1.88 5.42 12.47
CA ARG A 105 -0.66 5.77 13.22
C ARG A 105 0.27 6.70 12.43
N GLY A 106 -0.14 7.15 11.23
CA GLY A 106 0.69 8.01 10.37
C GLY A 106 1.92 7.32 9.76
N LEU A 107 1.94 5.97 9.72
CA LEU A 107 3.08 5.16 9.28
C LEU A 107 2.90 4.57 7.87
N ASN A 108 1.94 5.06 7.09
CA ASN A 108 1.58 4.56 5.76
C ASN A 108 2.24 5.29 4.59
N GLU A 109 3.17 6.23 4.86
CA GLU A 109 3.81 7.05 3.83
C GLU A 109 5.34 7.07 3.99
N PRO A 110 6.12 6.63 2.98
CA PRO A 110 7.58 6.66 3.04
C PRO A 110 8.19 8.05 3.26
N VAL A 111 7.53 9.12 2.79
CA VAL A 111 8.01 10.50 2.99
C VAL A 111 8.06 10.90 4.46
N ASN A 112 7.24 10.26 5.31
CA ASN A 112 7.22 10.45 6.76
C ASN A 112 7.98 9.34 7.51
N GLY A 113 8.77 8.53 6.79
CA GLY A 113 9.50 7.39 7.33
C GLY A 113 8.68 6.11 7.52
N GLY A 114 7.42 6.10 7.09
CA GLY A 114 6.54 4.94 7.05
C GLY A 114 6.87 3.96 5.92
N ILE A 115 5.93 3.05 5.62
CA ILE A 115 6.01 2.14 4.48
C ILE A 115 4.85 2.34 3.50
N GLY A 116 5.12 2.17 2.21
CA GLY A 116 4.12 2.30 1.16
C GLY A 116 3.21 1.08 1.03
N GLY A 117 2.09 1.23 0.33
CA GLY A 117 1.10 0.16 0.15
C GLY A 117 1.67 -1.11 -0.50
N PHE A 118 2.58 -0.98 -1.47
CA PHE A 118 3.23 -2.14 -2.09
C PHE A 118 4.20 -2.85 -1.14
N SER A 119 4.88 -2.10 -0.26
CA SER A 119 5.70 -2.69 0.81
C SER A 119 4.83 -3.52 1.77
N VAL A 120 3.64 -3.04 2.13
CA VAL A 120 2.70 -3.81 2.98
C VAL A 120 2.24 -5.09 2.28
N ILE A 121 1.91 -5.03 0.98
CA ILE A 121 1.58 -6.23 0.18
C ILE A 121 2.74 -7.22 0.23
N CYS A 122 3.97 -6.75 0.03
CA CYS A 122 5.16 -7.57 0.06
C CYS A 122 5.41 -8.24 1.43
N LEU A 123 5.17 -7.54 2.54
CA LEU A 123 5.25 -8.13 3.88
C LEU A 123 4.21 -9.24 4.05
N VAL A 124 2.95 -8.99 3.68
CA VAL A 124 1.89 -10.00 3.79
C VAL A 124 2.21 -11.23 2.94
N VAL A 125 2.60 -11.04 1.67
CA VAL A 125 2.95 -12.16 0.78
C VAL A 125 4.18 -12.91 1.28
N SER A 126 5.20 -12.21 1.79
CA SER A 126 6.39 -12.86 2.35
C SER A 126 6.04 -13.77 3.53
N MET A 127 5.16 -13.34 4.43
CA MET A 127 4.66 -14.18 5.51
C MET A 127 3.93 -15.41 4.95
N LEU A 128 2.98 -15.22 4.04
CA LEU A 128 2.20 -16.32 3.47
C LEU A 128 3.09 -17.34 2.74
N GLN A 129 4.10 -16.89 2.01
CA GLN A 129 5.07 -17.73 1.32
C GLN A 129 5.96 -18.55 2.27
N THR A 130 6.20 -18.07 3.48
CA THR A 130 7.13 -18.70 4.45
C THR A 130 6.42 -19.57 5.48
N MET A 131 5.08 -19.54 5.53
CA MET A 131 4.28 -20.37 6.43
C MET A 131 4.16 -21.82 5.92
N PRO A 132 4.73 -22.81 6.62
CA PRO A 132 4.67 -24.22 6.18
C PRO A 132 3.24 -24.76 6.06
N GLN A 133 2.32 -24.21 6.86
CA GLN A 133 0.92 -24.64 6.94
C GLN A 133 0.12 -24.29 5.68
N LEU A 134 0.58 -23.27 4.93
CA LEU A 134 -0.02 -22.81 3.68
C LEU A 134 0.66 -23.43 2.44
N GLN A 135 1.86 -24.00 2.58
CA GLN A 135 2.63 -24.61 1.49
C GLN A 135 2.09 -25.99 1.01
N GLY A 136 0.87 -26.38 1.38
CA GLY A 136 0.30 -27.67 0.95
C GLY A 136 -1.22 -27.83 1.14
N ARG A 137 -1.95 -26.76 1.49
CA ARG A 137 -3.42 -26.83 1.68
C ARG A 137 -4.14 -26.11 0.55
N GLY A 138 -5.06 -26.82 -0.10
CA GLY A 138 -5.98 -26.24 -1.06
C GLY A 138 -6.97 -25.32 -0.38
N VAL A 139 -6.86 -24.03 -0.70
CA VAL A 139 -7.94 -23.03 -0.84
C VAL A 139 -9.21 -23.31 -0.03
N ASN A 140 -9.25 -22.77 1.20
CA ASN A 140 -10.42 -22.14 1.85
C ASN A 140 -9.98 -21.55 3.22
N ASP A 141 -9.09 -20.55 3.19
CA ASP A 141 -8.41 -19.98 4.37
C ASP A 141 -9.17 -18.83 5.07
N GLU A 142 -10.43 -18.58 4.72
CA GLU A 142 -11.22 -17.52 5.38
C GLU A 142 -11.42 -17.80 6.88
N GLU A 143 -11.41 -19.07 7.29
CA GLU A 143 -11.54 -19.50 8.69
C GLU A 143 -10.31 -19.16 9.56
N HIS A 144 -9.19 -18.71 8.97
CA HIS A 144 -7.93 -18.46 9.69
C HIS A 144 -7.44 -17.00 9.64
N LEU A 145 -8.21 -16.06 9.07
CA LEU A 145 -7.80 -14.64 8.97
C LEU A 145 -7.39 -14.02 10.32
N GLY A 146 -8.07 -14.41 11.41
CA GLY A 146 -7.74 -13.95 12.76
C GLY A 146 -6.40 -14.46 13.30
N LEU A 147 -5.97 -15.66 12.88
CA LEU A 147 -4.65 -16.20 13.22
C LEU A 147 -3.59 -15.56 12.33
N LEU A 148 -3.84 -15.46 11.02
CA LEU A 148 -2.90 -14.86 10.07
C LEU A 148 -2.55 -13.40 10.41
N ILE A 149 -3.51 -12.62 10.93
CA ILE A 149 -3.21 -11.25 11.36
C ILE A 149 -2.38 -11.21 12.66
N LEU A 150 -2.59 -12.15 13.59
CA LEU A 150 -1.75 -12.30 14.78
C LEU A 150 -0.32 -12.70 14.39
N ASP A 151 -0.20 -13.71 13.54
CA ASP A 151 1.09 -14.21 13.04
C ASP A 151 1.86 -13.10 12.30
N PHE A 152 1.16 -12.23 11.56
CA PHE A 152 1.78 -11.07 10.91
C PHE A 152 2.44 -10.13 11.93
N PHE A 153 1.69 -9.75 12.97
CA PHE A 153 2.18 -8.85 14.00
C PHE A 153 3.28 -9.50 14.85
N GLU A 154 3.17 -10.80 15.15
CA GLU A 154 4.20 -11.55 15.86
C GLU A 154 5.48 -11.64 15.04
N LEU A 155 5.38 -12.07 13.78
CA LEU A 155 6.53 -12.24 12.90
C LEU A 155 7.31 -10.94 12.74
N TYR A 156 6.64 -9.87 12.32
CA TYR A 156 7.33 -8.61 12.04
C TYR A 156 7.62 -7.78 13.29
N GLY A 157 6.83 -7.90 14.35
CA GLY A 157 7.07 -7.18 15.61
C GLY A 157 8.07 -7.86 16.54
N CYS A 158 8.18 -9.19 16.51
CA CYS A 158 8.95 -9.95 17.50
C CYS A 158 10.11 -10.78 16.93
N HIS A 159 10.03 -11.23 15.68
CA HIS A 159 10.96 -12.25 15.16
C HIS A 159 11.81 -11.80 13.98
N PHE A 160 11.30 -10.90 13.14
CA PHE A 160 11.97 -10.50 11.92
C PHE A 160 13.19 -9.59 12.21
N ARG A 161 14.39 -10.14 11.94
CA ARG A 161 15.67 -9.41 12.07
C ARG A 161 15.92 -8.53 10.86
N HIS A 162 15.26 -7.38 10.84
CA HIS A 162 15.31 -6.41 9.74
C HIS A 162 16.70 -5.78 9.52
N GLU A 163 17.56 -5.78 10.53
CA GLU A 163 18.91 -5.22 10.48
C GLU A 163 19.84 -6.06 9.60
N SER A 164 19.67 -7.38 9.66
CA SER A 164 20.51 -8.34 8.94
C SER A 164 19.87 -8.88 7.67
N ASN A 165 18.53 -8.88 7.57
CA ASN A 165 17.82 -9.57 6.49
C ASN A 165 17.03 -8.61 5.59
N ALA A 166 17.04 -8.91 4.30
CA ALA A 166 16.13 -8.38 3.30
C ALA A 166 15.09 -9.44 2.91
N ILE A 167 13.90 -8.99 2.52
CA ILE A 167 12.84 -9.85 2.01
C ILE A 167 12.98 -9.99 0.50
N SER A 168 12.94 -11.23 0.03
CA SER A 168 12.95 -11.60 -1.38
C SER A 168 11.70 -12.42 -1.72
N LEU A 169 10.97 -12.00 -2.76
CA LEU A 169 9.67 -12.56 -3.13
C LEU A 169 9.68 -13.31 -4.47
N LYS A 170 10.77 -13.20 -5.23
CA LYS A 170 10.99 -13.90 -6.51
C LYS A 170 12.44 -14.41 -6.57
N GLY A 171 12.65 -15.53 -7.26
CA GLY A 171 13.95 -16.22 -7.27
C GLY A 171 14.15 -17.00 -5.97
N THR A 172 15.12 -16.60 -5.15
CA THR A 172 15.29 -17.13 -3.80
C THR A 172 14.23 -16.52 -2.88
N VAL A 173 13.08 -17.16 -2.76
CA VAL A 173 11.98 -16.72 -1.90
C VAL A 173 12.38 -16.86 -0.43
N GLY A 174 12.12 -15.83 0.37
CA GLY A 174 12.36 -15.83 1.81
C GLY A 174 13.26 -14.68 2.28
N TYR A 175 13.96 -14.91 3.38
CA TYR A 175 14.85 -13.92 3.99
C TYR A 175 16.28 -14.15 3.55
N VAL A 176 16.88 -13.14 2.93
CA VAL A 176 18.26 -13.16 2.47
C VAL A 176 19.12 -12.20 3.28
N PRO A 177 20.38 -12.55 3.61
CA PRO A 177 21.27 -11.62 4.28
C PRO A 177 21.48 -10.35 3.45
N LYS A 178 21.39 -9.17 4.07
CA LYS A 178 21.66 -7.89 3.39
C LYS A 178 23.08 -7.84 2.82
N SER A 179 24.04 -8.46 3.50
CA SER A 179 25.43 -8.60 3.03
C SER A 179 25.56 -9.39 1.72
N SER A 180 24.61 -10.26 1.38
CA SER A 180 24.61 -11.01 0.12
C SER A 180 23.86 -10.30 -1.01
N VAL A 181 23.21 -9.17 -0.75
CA VAL A 181 22.49 -8.41 -1.79
C VAL A 181 23.46 -7.45 -2.46
N SER A 182 23.76 -7.69 -3.74
CA SER A 182 24.66 -6.87 -4.56
C SER A 182 23.97 -5.98 -5.59
N THR A 183 22.64 -6.13 -5.75
CA THR A 183 21.86 -5.43 -6.78
C THR A 183 21.59 -3.96 -6.46
N PHE A 184 21.74 -3.56 -5.20
CA PHE A 184 21.67 -2.17 -4.76
C PHE A 184 22.46 -1.97 -3.45
N THR A 185 22.75 -0.72 -3.11
CA THR A 185 23.51 -0.37 -1.90
C THR A 185 22.60 0.11 -0.78
N TYR A 186 22.77 -0.47 0.41
CA TYR A 186 22.10 -0.01 1.62
C TYR A 186 22.71 1.28 2.14
N LYS A 187 21.89 2.33 2.26
CA LYS A 187 22.29 3.56 2.95
C LYS A 187 22.23 3.43 4.47
N ASN A 188 21.32 2.59 4.96
CA ASN A 188 21.12 2.30 6.37
C ASN A 188 20.53 0.89 6.49
N THR A 189 21.23 -0.01 7.18
CA THR A 189 20.82 -1.40 7.35
C THR A 189 19.72 -1.59 8.39
N ASN A 190 19.44 -0.60 9.24
CA ASN A 190 18.39 -0.65 10.26
C ASN A 190 17.00 -0.29 9.70
N ARG A 191 16.84 -0.24 8.38
CA ARG A 191 15.56 -0.04 7.71
C ARG A 191 14.98 -1.37 7.24
N LEU A 192 13.66 -1.48 7.13
CA LEU A 192 13.05 -2.55 6.38
C LEU A 192 13.61 -2.57 4.95
N SER A 193 13.91 -3.76 4.45
CA SER A 193 14.41 -3.95 3.09
C SER A 193 13.59 -5.01 2.40
N ILE A 194 13.07 -4.65 1.24
CA ILE A 194 12.33 -5.56 0.38
C ILE A 194 12.89 -5.38 -1.03
N ILE A 195 13.48 -6.44 -1.55
CA ILE A 195 13.97 -6.49 -2.93
C ILE A 195 12.75 -6.40 -3.84
N ASP A 196 12.69 -5.36 -4.68
CA ASP A 196 11.55 -5.13 -5.55
C ASP A 196 11.35 -6.34 -6.50
N PRO A 197 10.21 -7.06 -6.43
CA PRO A 197 9.93 -8.20 -7.29
C PRO A 197 9.80 -7.83 -8.78
N ASN A 198 9.72 -6.53 -9.10
CA ASN A 198 9.61 -6.01 -10.46
C ASN A 198 10.87 -5.27 -10.91
N ASN A 199 11.82 -5.04 -10.00
CA ASN A 199 13.09 -4.40 -10.30
C ASN A 199 14.16 -4.73 -9.23
N PRO A 200 14.86 -5.87 -9.33
CA PRO A 200 15.80 -6.33 -8.29
C PRO A 200 16.90 -5.33 -7.91
N ALA A 201 17.17 -4.31 -8.73
CA ALA A 201 18.09 -3.21 -8.45
C ALA A 201 17.51 -2.10 -7.54
N ASN A 202 16.35 -2.33 -6.92
CA ASN A 202 15.66 -1.36 -6.08
C ASN A 202 15.18 -2.00 -4.77
N ASP A 203 15.35 -1.27 -3.66
CA ASP A 203 14.72 -1.57 -2.38
C ASP A 203 13.45 -0.73 -2.24
N ILE A 204 12.28 -1.38 -2.30
CA ILE A 204 11.01 -0.65 -2.20
C ILE A 204 10.73 -0.12 -0.78
N ALA A 205 11.41 -0.67 0.23
CA ALA A 205 11.24 -0.29 1.63
C ALA A 205 12.37 0.61 2.14
N GLY A 206 13.40 0.90 1.33
CA GLY A 206 14.57 1.68 1.74
C GLY A 206 14.27 3.12 2.21
N GLY A 207 13.08 3.64 1.92
CA GLY A 207 12.55 4.92 2.42
C GLY A 207 12.00 4.89 3.85
N SER A 208 11.87 3.71 4.48
CA SER A 208 11.28 3.51 5.81
C SER A 208 12.21 3.95 6.95
N SER A 209 12.50 5.26 7.02
CA SER A 209 13.41 5.81 8.03
C SER A 209 12.92 5.61 9.47
N ASN A 210 11.62 5.39 9.69
CA ASN A 210 11.02 5.14 11.00
C ASN A 210 10.70 3.65 11.22
N THR A 211 11.56 2.76 10.69
CA THR A 211 11.38 1.31 10.81
C THR A 211 11.17 0.87 12.26
N ALA A 212 11.94 1.39 13.22
CA ALA A 212 11.78 1.07 14.64
C ALA A 212 10.33 1.28 15.12
N ALA A 213 9.74 2.45 14.87
CA ALA A 213 8.36 2.73 15.28
C ALA A 213 7.35 1.82 14.56
N ILE A 214 7.60 1.41 13.31
CA ILE A 214 6.73 0.47 12.60
C ILE A 214 6.72 -0.88 13.32
N LEU A 215 7.91 -1.41 13.64
CA LEU A 215 8.03 -2.71 14.29
C LEU A 215 7.53 -2.67 15.73
N ASP A 216 7.79 -1.60 16.48
CA ASP A 216 7.24 -1.39 17.83
C ASP A 216 5.71 -1.40 17.81
N ARG A 217 5.09 -0.76 16.82
CA ARG A 217 3.62 -0.80 16.68
C ARG A 217 3.12 -2.19 16.32
N PHE A 218 3.85 -2.96 15.52
CA PHE A 218 3.49 -4.36 15.26
C PHE A 218 3.64 -5.23 16.51
N TYR A 219 4.70 -5.03 17.30
CA TYR A 219 4.88 -5.67 18.59
C TYR A 219 3.70 -5.38 19.52
N ASP A 220 3.37 -4.10 19.73
CA ASP A 220 2.24 -3.70 20.58
C ASP A 220 0.92 -4.34 20.12
N ALA A 221 0.66 -4.30 18.81
CA ALA A 221 -0.56 -4.88 18.22
C ALA A 221 -0.70 -6.38 18.49
N PHE A 222 0.40 -7.14 18.45
CA PHE A 222 0.39 -8.57 18.77
C PHE A 222 -0.06 -8.83 20.21
N TYR A 223 0.55 -8.14 21.17
CA TYR A 223 0.22 -8.31 22.59
C TYR A 223 -1.19 -7.79 22.91
N ASP A 224 -1.57 -6.64 22.38
CA ASP A 224 -2.89 -6.03 22.55
C ASP A 224 -4.00 -6.96 22.04
N LEU A 225 -3.84 -7.54 20.85
CA LEU A 225 -4.82 -8.49 20.30
C LEU A 225 -4.91 -9.75 21.15
N ARG A 226 -3.76 -10.32 21.56
CA ARG A 226 -3.72 -11.54 22.37
C ARG A 226 -4.41 -11.35 23.71
N ASP A 227 -4.11 -10.25 24.40
CA ASP A 227 -4.72 -9.95 25.69
C ASP A 227 -6.19 -9.58 25.54
N ARG A 228 -6.56 -8.90 24.44
CA ARG A 228 -7.97 -8.63 24.11
C ARG A 228 -8.76 -9.91 23.87
N MET A 229 -8.21 -10.91 23.18
CA MET A 229 -8.87 -12.20 22.95
C MET A 229 -9.11 -12.97 24.26
N ARG A 230 -8.13 -12.97 25.17
CA ARG A 230 -8.29 -13.56 26.52
C ARG A 230 -9.38 -12.87 27.31
N CYS A 231 -9.44 -11.54 27.25
CA CYS A 231 -10.46 -10.74 27.90
C CYS A 231 -11.84 -10.96 27.28
N PHE A 232 -11.95 -10.99 25.95
CA PHE A 232 -13.21 -11.18 25.22
C PHE A 232 -13.88 -12.51 25.56
N LYS A 233 -13.10 -13.58 25.74
CA LYS A 233 -13.62 -14.88 26.21
C LYS A 233 -14.36 -14.80 27.55
N ARG A 234 -13.97 -13.86 28.43
CA ARG A 234 -14.57 -13.65 29.75
C ARG A 234 -15.62 -12.53 29.76
N HIS A 235 -15.45 -11.53 28.91
CA HIS A 235 -16.19 -10.27 28.90
C HIS A 235 -16.49 -9.80 27.45
N PRO A 236 -17.38 -10.50 26.71
CA PRO A 236 -17.71 -10.16 25.33
C PRO A 236 -18.42 -8.80 25.19
N GLU A 237 -19.07 -8.31 26.25
CA GLU A 237 -19.77 -7.02 26.30
C GLU A 237 -18.84 -5.80 26.18
N ARG A 238 -17.52 -5.98 26.38
CA ARG A 238 -16.54 -4.89 26.41
C ARG A 238 -16.03 -4.44 25.03
N GLY A 239 -16.73 -4.78 23.94
CA GLY A 239 -16.43 -4.36 22.57
C GLY A 239 -15.89 -5.48 21.67
N GLY A 240 -15.38 -5.14 20.49
CA GLY A 240 -14.81 -6.09 19.54
C GLY A 240 -13.38 -6.51 19.89
N ILE A 241 -12.89 -7.58 19.24
CA ILE A 241 -11.47 -7.99 19.32
C ILE A 241 -10.59 -6.97 18.60
N LEU A 242 -11.00 -6.51 17.41
CA LEU A 242 -10.22 -5.58 16.59
C LEU A 242 -10.21 -4.14 17.10
N ASP A 243 -10.98 -3.83 18.15
CA ASP A 243 -11.07 -2.46 18.69
C ASP A 243 -9.70 -1.94 19.14
N VAL A 244 -8.83 -2.81 19.65
CA VAL A 244 -7.48 -2.41 20.12
C VAL A 244 -6.57 -1.94 18.99
N ILE A 245 -6.83 -2.36 17.75
CA ILE A 245 -6.01 -1.99 16.59
C ILE A 245 -6.69 -1.05 15.60
N LEU A 246 -8.04 -1.09 15.51
CA LEU A 246 -8.83 -0.37 14.50
C LEU A 246 -9.85 0.62 15.09
N LYS A 247 -10.07 0.69 16.41
CA LYS A 247 -11.04 1.66 16.95
C LYS A 247 -10.56 3.10 16.70
N GLY A 248 -11.41 3.90 16.06
CA GLY A 248 -11.08 5.28 15.71
C GLY A 248 -12.27 6.10 15.25
N ASN A 249 -12.03 7.37 14.95
CA ASN A 249 -13.04 8.26 14.39
C ASN A 249 -13.08 8.14 12.86
N TYR A 250 -14.16 7.54 12.35
CA TYR A 250 -14.38 7.32 10.92
C TYR A 250 -15.34 8.34 10.28
N SER A 251 -15.66 9.43 10.97
CA SER A 251 -16.66 10.41 10.48
C SER A 251 -16.28 10.97 9.10
N SER A 252 -15.01 11.31 8.88
CA SER A 252 -14.52 11.82 7.60
C SER A 252 -14.75 10.85 6.45
N PHE A 253 -14.39 9.58 6.62
CA PHE A 253 -14.62 8.53 5.61
C PHE A 253 -16.11 8.36 5.30
N ARG A 254 -16.97 8.38 6.33
CA ARG A 254 -18.42 8.26 6.15
C ARG A 254 -19.01 9.47 5.42
N MET A 255 -18.55 10.68 5.76
CA MET A 255 -18.97 11.91 5.06
C MET A 255 -18.55 11.87 3.60
N GLN A 256 -17.30 11.53 3.31
CA GLN A 256 -16.82 11.42 1.94
C GLN A 256 -17.57 10.34 1.14
N ARG A 257 -17.82 9.17 1.72
CA ARG A 257 -18.60 8.11 1.05
C ARG A 257 -20.03 8.55 0.76
N LYS A 258 -20.70 9.25 1.68
CA LYS A 258 -22.05 9.81 1.46
C LYS A 258 -22.05 10.85 0.34
N TYR A 259 -21.06 11.74 0.34
CA TYR A 259 -20.90 12.74 -0.71
C TYR A 259 -20.71 12.09 -2.08
N LEU A 260 -19.80 11.11 -2.19
CA LEU A 260 -19.57 10.38 -3.44
C LEU A 260 -20.82 9.60 -3.91
N LYS A 261 -21.58 9.00 -2.98
CA LYS A 261 -22.87 8.35 -3.32
C LYS A 261 -23.87 9.36 -3.90
N HIS A 262 -23.97 10.54 -3.30
CA HIS A 262 -24.82 11.61 -3.82
C HIS A 262 -24.38 12.06 -5.22
N VAL A 263 -23.08 12.36 -5.41
CA VAL A 263 -22.53 12.72 -6.73
C VAL A 263 -22.83 11.64 -7.78
N HIS A 264 -22.65 10.36 -7.45
CA HIS A 264 -22.97 9.26 -8.35
C HIS A 264 -24.46 9.22 -8.72
N GLN A 265 -25.34 9.41 -7.74
CA GLN A 265 -26.79 9.42 -7.96
C GLN A 265 -27.26 10.54 -8.89
N GLU A 266 -26.65 11.72 -8.79
CA GLU A 266 -26.96 12.86 -9.65
C GLU A 266 -26.38 12.74 -11.07
N THR A 267 -25.24 12.08 -11.24
CA THR A 267 -24.48 12.10 -12.51
C THR A 267 -24.56 10.82 -13.33
N ILE A 268 -24.68 9.65 -12.68
CA ILE A 268 -24.64 8.34 -13.34
C ILE A 268 -25.99 7.63 -13.19
N GLY A 269 -26.60 7.70 -12.01
CA GLY A 269 -27.91 7.09 -11.73
C GLY A 269 -27.97 6.41 -10.36
N PRO A 270 -29.07 5.70 -10.04
CA PRO A 270 -29.27 5.13 -8.72
C PRO A 270 -28.18 4.11 -8.35
N CYS A 271 -27.51 4.36 -7.23
CA CYS A 271 -26.50 3.48 -6.63
C CYS A 271 -27.17 2.52 -5.64
N SER A 272 -27.08 1.21 -5.88
CA SER A 272 -27.49 0.18 -4.93
C SER A 272 -26.42 0.00 -3.85
N ASP A 273 -26.78 -0.43 -2.64
CA ASP A 273 -25.79 -0.80 -1.62
C ASP A 273 -25.19 -2.21 -1.86
N GLN A 274 -25.54 -2.86 -2.99
CA GLN A 274 -25.09 -4.20 -3.39
C GLN A 274 -23.97 -4.17 -4.44
N ASP A 275 -23.65 -3.01 -5.01
CA ASP A 275 -22.53 -2.79 -5.95
C ASP A 275 -21.27 -2.29 -5.23
#